data_AF-A0A9Q0GS61-F1
#
_entry.id   AF-A0A9Q0GS61-F1
#
_cell.length_a   1.000
_cell.length_b   1.000
_cell.length_c   1.000
_cell.angle_alpha   90.00
_cell.angle_beta   90.00
_cell.angle_gamma   90.00
#
_symmetry.space_group_name_H-M   'P 1'
#
loop_
_entity.id
_entity.type
_entity.pdbx_description
1 polymer ?
#
loop_
_entity_poly.entity_id
_entity_poly.type
_entity_poly.pdbx_seq_one_letter_code
_entity_poly.pdbx_strand_id
1 'polypeptide(L)'
;MEAPAESPIENNVPKCPFPPVKDHPICDDQEKHKENVMEEKQVTQASPPLKKGTNQKEPQRHRSPLHLVLNEEKSFMEWDILGDSGDFSKPVDNPSSTMPFKVAPALLDTAKAIWNRYGDIGINSSLHSIQFRSAIFTLICKVVIEMNKVGYNSLDRRTVKKWQDAVMDAENNGWEVGWLRQRVEEVTYNIEAAEILLEVKMKRDAERSKLKEFDEKIERHFTIASIFSKKAIELKEEKMRKTKEIESKVRVPKALAKAVETVSLWGTKAVGVGLLHSPSS
;
A
#
# COMPACT_ATOMS: atom_id res chain seq x y z
N MET A 1 42.34 -64.80 9.95
CA MET A 1 41.40 -63.99 9.16
C MET A 1 40.75 -63.03 10.14
N GLU A 2 41.41 -61.90 10.38
CA GLU A 2 40.91 -60.82 11.25
C GLU A 2 40.35 -59.72 10.36
N ALA A 3 39.14 -59.24 10.69
CA ALA A 3 38.46 -58.15 10.01
C ALA A 3 39.04 -56.80 10.44
N PRO A 4 39.15 -55.80 9.55
CA PRO A 4 39.63 -54.47 9.91
C PRO A 4 38.52 -53.62 10.54
N ALA A 5 38.89 -52.88 11.59
CA ALA A 5 38.05 -51.94 12.30
C ALA A 5 37.74 -50.69 11.47
N GLU A 6 36.46 -50.33 11.40
CA GLU A 6 35.97 -49.09 10.80
C GLU A 6 36.20 -47.90 11.75
N SER A 7 36.83 -46.85 11.22
CA SER A 7 37.03 -45.57 11.92
C SER A 7 35.80 -44.65 11.76
N PRO A 8 35.42 -43.87 12.79
CA PRO A 8 34.28 -42.96 12.72
C PRO A 8 34.53 -41.78 11.79
N ILE A 9 33.59 -41.52 10.88
CA ILE A 9 33.55 -40.34 10.01
C ILE A 9 33.01 -39.16 10.82
N GLU A 10 33.89 -38.21 11.18
CA GLU A 10 33.48 -36.91 11.74
C GLU A 10 32.88 -36.03 10.64
N ASN A 11 31.57 -35.78 10.75
CA ASN A 11 30.83 -34.86 9.89
C ASN A 11 31.19 -33.41 10.23
N ASN A 12 32.19 -32.86 9.53
CA ASN A 12 32.45 -31.42 9.48
C ASN A 12 31.46 -30.75 8.51
N VAL A 13 30.32 -30.30 9.04
CA VAL A 13 29.37 -29.44 8.32
C VAL A 13 29.93 -28.00 8.32
N PRO A 14 30.24 -27.40 7.15
CA PRO A 14 30.69 -26.02 7.11
C PRO A 14 29.57 -25.06 7.56
N LYS A 15 29.87 -24.25 8.58
CA LYS A 15 29.01 -23.17 9.08
C LYS A 15 28.73 -22.14 7.98
N CYS A 16 27.45 -21.96 7.62
CA CYS A 16 26.99 -20.86 6.77
C CYS A 16 27.27 -19.49 7.45
N PRO A 17 27.77 -18.47 6.72
CA PRO A 17 28.10 -17.16 7.28
C PRO A 17 26.94 -16.16 7.14
N PHE A 18 25.69 -16.59 7.33
CA PHE A 18 24.55 -15.67 7.31
C PHE A 18 23.94 -15.57 8.72
N PRO A 19 23.72 -14.35 9.23
CA PRO A 19 23.09 -14.17 10.53
C PRO A 19 21.64 -14.68 10.48
N PRO A 20 21.14 -15.29 11.57
CA PRO A 20 19.74 -15.71 11.64
C PRO A 20 18.83 -14.50 11.47
N VAL A 21 17.83 -14.65 10.60
CA VAL A 21 16.73 -13.70 10.42
C VAL A 21 16.03 -13.60 11.76
N LYS A 22 16.04 -12.40 12.35
CA LYS A 22 15.30 -12.12 13.59
C LYS A 22 13.82 -12.22 13.28
N ASP A 23 13.14 -13.05 14.05
CA ASP A 23 11.68 -13.21 14.01
C ASP A 23 11.00 -11.83 14.10
N HIS A 24 10.19 -11.53 13.10
CA HIS A 24 9.27 -10.40 13.16
C HIS A 24 8.17 -10.69 14.19
N PRO A 25 7.77 -9.71 15.01
CA PRO A 25 6.67 -9.89 15.93
C PRO A 25 5.37 -10.08 15.13
N ILE A 26 4.69 -11.18 15.45
CA ILE A 26 3.31 -11.47 15.08
C ILE A 26 2.44 -10.33 15.62
N CYS A 27 1.76 -9.60 14.73
CA CYS A 27 0.72 -8.65 15.13
C CYS A 27 -0.53 -9.44 15.52
N ASP A 28 -0.72 -9.66 16.81
CA ASP A 28 -2.01 -10.01 17.39
C ASP A 28 -2.92 -8.79 17.39
N ASP A 29 -3.70 -8.62 16.32
CA ASP A 29 -4.86 -7.72 16.32
C ASP A 29 -6.00 -8.38 17.11
N GLN A 30 -6.00 -8.23 18.44
CA GLN A 30 -7.20 -8.49 19.23
C GLN A 30 -8.17 -7.31 19.17
N GLU A 31 -9.18 -7.54 18.34
CA GLU A 31 -10.52 -6.98 18.37
C GLU A 31 -11.06 -6.76 19.80
N LYS A 32 -11.14 -5.49 20.21
CA LYS A 32 -11.95 -5.06 21.36
C LYS A 32 -12.97 -4.03 20.91
N HIS A 33 -14.11 -4.55 20.49
CA HIS A 33 -15.39 -3.84 20.59
C HIS A 33 -15.68 -3.59 22.09
N LYS A 34 -15.73 -2.31 22.48
CA LYS A 34 -16.45 -1.89 23.68
C LYS A 34 -17.31 -0.69 23.34
N GLU A 35 -18.61 -0.91 23.50
CA GLU A 35 -19.64 0.09 23.69
C GLU A 35 -19.24 1.11 24.76
N ASN A 36 -19.52 2.37 24.50
CA ASN A 36 -19.87 3.39 25.48
C ASN A 36 -20.66 4.45 24.70
N VAL A 37 -21.99 4.41 24.75
CA VAL A 37 -22.86 5.02 25.78
C VAL A 37 -22.57 6.52 25.93
N MET A 38 -23.57 7.27 25.46
CA MET A 38 -23.70 8.72 25.55
C MET A 38 -23.54 9.22 26.99
N GLU A 39 -22.67 10.20 27.19
CA GLU A 39 -22.82 11.15 28.29
C GLU A 39 -22.67 12.58 27.76
N GLU A 40 -23.82 13.24 27.69
CA GLU A 40 -24.03 14.62 27.35
C GLU A 40 -23.58 15.49 28.53
N LYS A 41 -22.46 16.23 28.38
CA LYS A 41 -22.12 17.33 29.29
C LYS A 41 -21.84 18.60 28.50
N GLN A 42 -22.71 19.57 28.74
CA GLN A 42 -22.63 20.96 28.34
C GLN A 42 -21.34 21.59 28.86
N VAL A 43 -20.51 22.14 27.97
CA VAL A 43 -19.49 23.12 28.35
C VAL A 43 -19.53 24.32 27.40
N THR A 44 -19.56 25.45 28.07
CA THR A 44 -19.70 26.84 27.68
C THR A 44 -18.67 27.33 26.64
N GLN A 45 -19.16 28.23 25.80
CA GLN A 45 -18.44 29.11 24.86
C GLN A 45 -17.14 29.71 25.40
N ALA A 46 -16.11 29.72 24.54
CA ALA A 46 -15.25 30.89 24.30
C ALA A 46 -14.48 30.71 22.97
N SER A 47 -14.78 31.56 21.98
CA SER A 47 -14.02 31.66 20.73
C SER A 47 -12.73 32.48 20.90
N PRO A 48 -11.63 32.13 20.22
CA PRO A 48 -10.56 33.06 19.88
C PRO A 48 -10.53 33.43 18.38
N PRO A 49 -9.79 34.49 18.00
CA PRO A 49 -10.10 35.32 16.84
C PRO A 49 -9.49 34.83 15.52
N LEU A 50 -10.17 35.19 14.44
CA LEU A 50 -9.70 35.13 13.06
C LEU A 50 -8.32 35.79 12.89
N LYS A 51 -7.36 35.04 12.35
CA LYS A 51 -6.20 35.60 11.65
C LYS A 51 -6.41 35.47 10.15
N LYS A 52 -6.48 36.63 9.49
CA LYS A 52 -6.35 36.80 8.04
C LYS A 52 -4.96 36.33 7.60
N GLY A 53 -4.91 35.49 6.58
CA GLY A 53 -3.69 35.06 5.91
C GLY A 53 -4.00 34.75 4.46
N THR A 54 -4.01 35.78 3.62
CA THR A 54 -4.02 35.70 2.17
C THR A 54 -2.69 35.11 1.68
N ASN A 55 -2.72 33.94 1.06
CA ASN A 55 -1.71 33.52 0.11
C ASN A 55 -2.37 32.68 -0.99
N GLN A 56 -2.55 33.31 -2.16
CA GLN A 56 -2.80 32.62 -3.42
C GLN A 56 -1.60 31.73 -3.72
N LYS A 57 -1.83 30.42 -3.86
CA LYS A 57 -0.95 29.54 -4.63
C LYS A 57 -1.76 28.85 -5.71
N GLU A 58 -1.31 29.17 -6.91
CA GLU A 58 -1.64 28.68 -8.24
C GLU A 58 -1.68 27.14 -8.32
N PRO A 59 -2.62 26.54 -9.08
CA PRO A 59 -2.68 25.09 -9.23
C PRO A 59 -1.58 24.61 -10.20
N GLN A 60 -0.55 23.96 -9.66
CA GLN A 60 0.37 23.17 -10.46
C GLN A 60 -0.40 22.02 -11.12
N ARG A 61 -0.40 22.03 -12.45
CA ARG A 61 -0.89 20.95 -13.29
C ARG A 61 -0.18 19.66 -12.92
N HIS A 62 -0.93 18.69 -12.40
CA HIS A 62 -0.50 17.30 -12.33
C HIS A 62 -0.17 16.82 -13.76
N ARG A 63 1.12 16.71 -14.08
CA ARG A 63 1.56 15.85 -15.17
C ARG A 63 1.48 14.41 -14.67
N SER A 64 0.65 13.62 -15.33
CA SER A 64 0.48 12.19 -15.09
C SER A 64 1.83 11.44 -15.18
N PRO A 65 2.14 10.48 -14.28
CA PRO A 65 3.38 9.71 -14.29
C PRO A 65 3.56 8.68 -15.42
N LEU A 66 2.76 8.72 -16.49
CA LEU A 66 2.65 7.61 -17.46
C LEU A 66 3.43 7.80 -18.77
N HIS A 67 4.58 8.49 -18.77
CA HIS A 67 5.34 8.72 -20.01
C HIS A 67 6.82 8.35 -19.93
N LEU A 68 7.15 7.26 -19.22
CA LEU A 68 8.54 6.75 -19.16
C LEU A 68 8.68 5.24 -19.38
N VAL A 69 7.72 4.62 -20.07
CA VAL A 69 7.91 3.25 -20.58
C VAL A 69 7.44 3.27 -22.02
N LEU A 70 8.20 2.63 -22.90
CA LEU A 70 8.09 2.61 -24.36
C LEU A 70 8.92 3.69 -25.07
N ASN A 71 10.25 3.59 -24.94
CA ASN A 71 11.14 3.77 -26.08
C ASN A 71 12.53 3.22 -25.75
N GLU A 72 12.78 1.99 -26.17
CA GLU A 72 14.11 1.47 -26.49
C GLU A 72 13.93 0.16 -27.32
N GLU A 73 13.14 0.26 -28.38
CA GLU A 73 13.25 -0.65 -29.52
C GLU A 73 14.31 -0.04 -30.45
N LYS A 74 15.58 -0.39 -30.21
CA LYS A 74 16.70 -0.40 -31.18
C LYS A 74 18.01 -0.61 -30.43
N SER A 75 18.33 -1.87 -30.15
CA SER A 75 19.69 -2.43 -30.28
C SER A 75 19.69 -3.83 -29.67
N PHE A 76 19.05 -4.77 -30.35
CA PHE A 76 19.13 -6.19 -29.97
C PHE A 76 19.11 -7.06 -31.22
N MET A 77 20.10 -6.80 -32.09
CA MET A 77 20.62 -7.71 -33.12
C MET A 77 22.12 -7.48 -33.36
N GLU A 78 22.85 -6.96 -32.37
CA GLU A 78 24.31 -6.76 -32.44
C GLU A 78 24.99 -7.54 -31.32
N TRP A 79 24.68 -8.84 -31.25
CA TRP A 79 25.64 -9.78 -30.68
C TRP A 79 26.63 -10.08 -31.81
N ASP A 80 27.68 -9.26 -31.91
CA ASP A 80 28.89 -9.54 -32.68
C ASP A 80 29.66 -10.74 -32.08
N ILE A 81 28.97 -11.85 -31.86
CA ILE A 81 29.57 -13.17 -31.67
C ILE A 81 30.00 -13.62 -33.08
N LEU A 82 31.05 -13.01 -33.63
CA LEU A 82 31.95 -13.52 -34.71
C LEU A 82 32.84 -12.42 -35.35
N GLY A 83 32.88 -11.19 -34.82
CA GLY A 83 33.51 -10.05 -35.50
C GLY A 83 34.89 -9.59 -35.04
N ASP A 84 35.44 -10.11 -33.93
CA ASP A 84 36.83 -9.80 -33.54
C ASP A 84 37.58 -11.10 -33.25
N SER A 85 38.28 -11.58 -34.27
CA SER A 85 39.32 -12.58 -34.17
C SER A 85 40.52 -11.98 -33.43
N GLY A 86 40.31 -11.59 -32.17
CA GLY A 86 41.37 -11.23 -31.26
C GLY A 86 42.35 -12.40 -31.21
N ASP A 87 43.60 -12.12 -31.51
CA ASP A 87 44.68 -13.09 -31.60
C ASP A 87 44.83 -13.85 -30.25
N PHE A 88 44.18 -15.01 -30.15
CA PHE A 88 44.24 -15.92 -29.00
C PHE A 88 45.60 -16.63 -28.87
N SER A 89 46.61 -16.23 -29.65
CA SER A 89 47.90 -16.91 -29.76
C SER A 89 48.95 -16.47 -28.73
N LYS A 90 48.62 -15.61 -27.75
CA LYS A 90 49.55 -15.30 -26.66
C LYS A 90 49.22 -16.12 -25.42
N PRO A 91 50.02 -17.15 -25.08
CA PRO A 91 49.88 -17.85 -23.83
C PRO A 91 50.25 -16.87 -22.71
N VAL A 92 49.37 -16.73 -21.72
CA VAL A 92 49.75 -16.13 -20.44
C VAL A 92 50.45 -17.23 -19.65
N ASP A 93 51.78 -17.24 -19.71
CA ASP A 93 52.61 -18.20 -19.01
C ASP A 93 52.58 -17.92 -17.50
N ASN A 94 51.66 -18.56 -16.78
CA ASN A 94 51.73 -18.68 -15.32
C ASN A 94 51.22 -20.07 -14.89
N PRO A 95 52.10 -21.02 -14.52
CA PRO A 95 51.80 -22.46 -14.53
C PRO A 95 51.24 -23.04 -13.21
N SER A 96 50.28 -22.41 -12.51
CA SER A 96 49.76 -23.02 -11.26
C SER A 96 48.25 -22.99 -11.02
N SER A 97 47.44 -22.57 -12.00
CA SER A 97 45.98 -22.80 -11.96
C SER A 97 45.39 -22.47 -13.33
N THR A 98 45.67 -23.33 -14.31
CA THR A 98 45.20 -23.11 -15.68
C THR A 98 43.75 -23.60 -15.75
N MET A 99 42.79 -22.67 -15.68
CA MET A 99 41.40 -23.00 -15.96
C MET A 99 41.30 -23.63 -17.37
N PRO A 100 40.48 -24.67 -17.58
CA PRO A 100 40.31 -25.34 -18.88
C PRO A 100 39.49 -24.50 -19.88
N PHE A 101 39.32 -23.20 -19.62
CA PHE A 101 38.49 -22.28 -20.38
C PHE A 101 39.31 -21.08 -20.85
N LYS A 102 39.07 -20.67 -22.09
CA LYS A 102 39.57 -19.40 -22.63
C LYS A 102 38.55 -18.31 -22.31
N VAL A 103 38.96 -17.31 -21.55
CA VAL A 103 38.08 -16.21 -21.12
C VAL A 103 38.70 -14.88 -21.50
N ALA A 104 37.89 -13.93 -21.98
CA ALA A 104 38.34 -12.59 -22.29
C ALA A 104 38.89 -11.88 -21.02
N PRO A 105 39.93 -11.03 -21.14
CA PRO A 105 40.56 -10.37 -19.99
C PRO A 105 39.57 -9.61 -19.09
N ALA A 106 38.56 -8.97 -19.68
CA ALA A 106 37.54 -8.22 -18.95
C ALA A 106 36.67 -9.07 -18.00
N LEU A 107 36.64 -10.39 -18.17
CA LEU A 107 35.86 -11.32 -17.35
C LEU A 107 36.75 -12.14 -16.41
N LEU A 108 38.08 -11.99 -16.49
CA LEU A 108 39.04 -12.85 -15.82
C LEU A 108 38.86 -12.86 -14.30
N ASP A 109 38.57 -11.70 -13.70
CA ASP A 109 38.37 -11.60 -12.25
C ASP A 109 37.12 -12.34 -11.80
N THR A 110 36.03 -12.24 -12.57
CA THR A 110 34.80 -12.98 -12.29
C THR A 110 35.00 -14.48 -12.50
N ALA A 111 35.67 -14.87 -13.58
CA ALA A 111 35.99 -16.26 -13.88
C ALA A 111 36.85 -16.89 -12.77
N LYS A 112 37.90 -16.19 -12.31
CA LYS A 112 38.72 -16.63 -11.16
C LYS A 112 37.90 -16.74 -9.88
N ALA A 113 37.01 -15.78 -9.61
CA ALA A 113 36.16 -15.84 -8.42
C ALA A 113 35.21 -17.06 -8.44
N ILE A 114 34.63 -17.36 -9.60
CA ILE A 114 33.79 -18.55 -9.79
C ILE A 114 34.62 -19.81 -9.61
N TRP A 115 35.77 -19.91 -10.28
CA TRP A 115 36.66 -21.07 -10.20
C TRP A 115 37.15 -21.34 -8.78
N ASN A 116 37.61 -20.30 -8.07
CA ASN A 116 38.11 -20.43 -6.71
C ASN A 116 37.01 -20.86 -5.73
N ARG A 117 35.74 -20.56 -6.02
CA ARG A 117 34.61 -20.86 -5.13
C ARG A 117 33.94 -22.18 -5.44
N TYR A 118 33.81 -22.52 -6.71
CA TYR A 118 32.99 -23.65 -7.18
C TYR A 118 33.78 -24.72 -7.95
N GLY A 119 35.06 -24.47 -8.24
CA GLY A 119 35.89 -25.39 -9.03
C GLY A 119 35.54 -25.41 -10.51
N ASP A 120 35.80 -26.54 -11.18
CA ASP A 120 35.40 -26.77 -12.57
C ASP A 120 33.91 -27.07 -12.67
N ILE A 121 33.10 -26.02 -12.78
CA ILE A 121 31.65 -26.13 -12.96
C ILE A 121 31.24 -26.77 -14.30
N GLY A 122 32.18 -26.99 -15.23
CA GLY A 122 31.93 -27.62 -16.52
C GLY A 122 32.44 -29.06 -16.59
N ILE A 123 32.83 -29.68 -15.47
CA ILE A 123 33.44 -31.02 -15.44
C ILE A 123 32.52 -32.09 -16.02
N ASN A 124 31.21 -31.99 -15.78
CA ASN A 124 30.18 -32.90 -16.25
C ASN A 124 29.54 -32.45 -17.57
N SER A 125 30.13 -31.46 -18.26
CA SER A 125 29.54 -30.93 -19.48
C SER A 125 29.59 -31.96 -20.62
N SER A 126 28.50 -32.04 -21.38
CA SER A 126 28.43 -32.83 -22.62
C SER A 126 29.22 -32.18 -23.77
N LEU A 127 29.70 -30.95 -23.60
CA LEU A 127 30.45 -30.21 -24.61
C LEU A 127 31.94 -30.60 -24.57
N HIS A 128 32.43 -31.24 -25.63
CA HIS A 128 33.83 -31.66 -25.71
C HIS A 128 34.78 -30.57 -26.23
N SER A 129 34.28 -29.64 -27.05
CA SER A 129 35.10 -28.58 -27.63
C SER A 129 35.44 -27.52 -26.59
N ILE A 130 36.72 -27.19 -26.48
CA ILE A 130 37.19 -26.11 -25.60
C ILE A 130 36.59 -24.76 -25.99
N GLN A 131 36.32 -24.52 -27.28
CA GLN A 131 35.69 -23.31 -27.78
C GLN A 131 34.25 -23.18 -27.27
N PHE A 132 33.44 -24.24 -27.41
CA PHE A 132 32.07 -24.24 -26.90
C PHE A 132 32.01 -24.16 -25.38
N ARG A 133 32.88 -24.90 -24.67
CA ARG A 133 32.97 -24.79 -23.21
C ARG A 133 33.32 -23.38 -22.75
N SER A 134 34.28 -22.75 -23.44
CA SER A 134 34.70 -21.37 -23.16
C SER A 134 33.59 -20.35 -23.42
N ALA A 135 32.76 -20.56 -24.45
CA ALA A 135 31.64 -19.70 -24.77
C ALA A 135 30.55 -19.76 -23.69
N ILE A 136 30.19 -20.96 -23.22
CA ILE A 136 29.22 -21.11 -22.12
C ILE A 136 29.76 -20.51 -20.82
N PHE A 137 31.03 -20.77 -20.48
CA PHE A 137 31.63 -20.16 -19.29
C PHE A 137 31.67 -18.62 -19.35
N THR A 138 31.93 -18.08 -20.54
CA THR A 138 31.85 -16.65 -20.80
C THR A 138 30.44 -16.10 -20.58
N LEU A 139 29.41 -16.81 -21.04
CA LEU A 139 28.01 -16.45 -20.81
C LEU A 139 27.67 -16.42 -19.32
N ILE A 140 28.10 -17.45 -18.57
CA ILE A 140 27.92 -17.52 -17.10
C ILE A 140 28.57 -16.32 -16.41
N CYS A 141 29.81 -15.98 -16.78
CA CYS A 141 30.51 -14.81 -16.22
C CYS A 141 29.76 -13.50 -16.51
N LYS A 142 29.22 -13.35 -17.73
CA LYS A 142 28.42 -12.17 -18.10
C LYS A 142 27.17 -12.05 -17.25
N VAL A 143 26.42 -13.15 -17.06
CA VAL A 143 25.22 -13.17 -16.21
C VAL A 143 25.58 -12.72 -14.79
N VAL A 144 26.64 -13.26 -14.19
CA VAL A 144 27.10 -12.87 -12.84
C VAL A 144 27.42 -11.37 -12.75
N ILE A 145 28.14 -10.84 -13.74
CA ILE A 145 28.50 -9.42 -13.78
C ILE A 145 27.25 -8.56 -13.93
N GLU A 146 26.34 -8.90 -14.82
CA GLU A 146 25.10 -8.15 -15.05
C GLU A 146 24.23 -8.15 -13.79
N MET A 147 24.06 -9.31 -13.14
CA MET A 147 23.33 -9.43 -11.87
C MET A 147 23.94 -8.57 -10.77
N ASN A 148 25.25 -8.41 -10.73
CA ASN A 148 25.93 -7.57 -9.73
C ASN A 148 25.89 -6.07 -10.07
N LYS A 149 25.81 -5.71 -11.35
CA LYS A 149 25.78 -4.31 -11.80
C LYS A 149 24.39 -3.70 -11.74
N VAL A 150 23.35 -4.46 -12.05
CA VAL A 150 22.00 -3.92 -12.13
C VAL A 150 21.42 -3.81 -10.73
N GLY A 151 21.17 -2.57 -10.29
CA GLY A 151 20.41 -2.34 -9.07
C GLY A 151 18.98 -2.86 -9.23
N TYR A 152 18.45 -3.54 -8.22
CA TYR A 152 17.11 -4.15 -8.23
C TYR A 152 15.98 -3.19 -8.66
N ASN A 153 16.16 -1.89 -8.45
CA ASN A 153 15.18 -0.85 -8.77
C ASN A 153 15.01 -0.57 -10.27
N SER A 154 15.93 -1.01 -11.13
CA SER A 154 15.91 -0.76 -12.58
C SER A 154 15.93 -2.05 -13.41
N LEU A 155 15.61 -3.18 -12.79
CA LEU A 155 15.71 -4.48 -13.43
C LEU A 155 14.40 -4.83 -14.17
N ASP A 156 14.48 -4.99 -15.49
CA ASP A 156 13.36 -5.42 -16.34
C ASP A 156 13.21 -6.96 -16.30
N ARG A 157 11.96 -7.45 -16.28
CA ARG A 157 11.60 -8.87 -16.44
C ARG A 157 12.26 -9.50 -17.66
N ARG A 158 12.41 -8.77 -18.76
CA ARG A 158 13.09 -9.28 -19.97
C ARG A 158 14.56 -9.62 -19.73
N THR A 159 15.25 -8.82 -18.93
CA THR A 159 16.67 -9.08 -18.59
C THR A 159 16.80 -10.31 -17.70
N VAL A 160 15.93 -10.44 -16.69
CA VAL A 160 15.93 -11.62 -15.82
C VAL A 160 15.60 -12.89 -16.59
N LYS A 161 14.64 -12.83 -17.52
CA LYS A 161 14.33 -13.95 -18.40
C LYS A 161 15.54 -14.38 -19.23
N LYS A 162 16.32 -13.43 -19.79
CA LYS A 162 17.56 -13.76 -20.51
C LYS A 162 18.56 -14.49 -19.61
N TRP A 163 18.67 -14.11 -18.34
CA TRP A 163 19.53 -14.81 -17.38
C TRP A 163 19.01 -16.22 -17.08
N GLN A 164 17.70 -16.39 -16.89
CA GLN A 164 17.06 -17.69 -16.69
C GLN A 164 17.33 -18.63 -17.88
N ASP A 165 17.11 -18.13 -19.11
CA ASP A 165 17.32 -18.90 -20.34
C ASP A 165 18.80 -19.32 -20.45
N ALA A 166 19.75 -18.40 -20.22
CA ALA A 166 21.18 -18.69 -20.26
C ALA A 166 21.61 -19.74 -19.21
N VAL A 167 21.07 -19.66 -17.99
CA VAL A 167 21.35 -20.62 -16.92
C VAL A 167 20.75 -21.99 -17.24
N MET A 168 19.52 -22.02 -17.74
CA MET A 168 18.85 -23.25 -18.15
C MET A 168 19.61 -23.95 -19.29
N ASP A 169 20.06 -23.19 -20.28
CA ASP A 169 20.86 -23.72 -21.38
C ASP A 169 22.20 -24.30 -20.89
N ALA A 170 22.86 -23.64 -19.94
CA ALA A 170 24.09 -24.16 -19.34
C ALA A 170 23.84 -25.49 -18.61
N GLU A 171 22.80 -25.57 -17.78
CA GLU A 171 22.47 -26.81 -17.05
C GLU A 171 22.06 -27.95 -17.98
N ASN A 172 21.30 -27.66 -19.04
CA ASN A 172 20.95 -28.64 -20.07
C ASN A 172 22.21 -29.23 -20.77
N ASN A 173 23.33 -28.50 -20.74
CA ASN A 173 24.62 -28.93 -21.26
C ASN A 173 25.56 -29.51 -20.17
N GLY A 174 25.02 -29.85 -19.00
CA GLY A 174 25.75 -30.51 -17.91
C GLY A 174 26.63 -29.58 -17.08
N TRP A 175 26.38 -28.27 -17.10
CA TRP A 175 27.10 -27.32 -16.25
C TRP A 175 26.50 -27.25 -14.85
N GLU A 176 27.36 -27.28 -13.83
CA GLU A 176 27.00 -27.19 -12.42
C GLU A 176 26.81 -25.72 -12.00
N VAL A 177 25.69 -25.13 -12.44
CA VAL A 177 25.34 -23.72 -12.18
C VAL A 177 24.10 -23.54 -11.30
N GLY A 178 23.74 -24.56 -10.50
CA GLY A 178 22.57 -24.50 -9.61
C GLY A 178 22.60 -23.32 -8.63
N TRP A 179 23.79 -22.90 -8.19
CA TRP A 179 23.96 -21.70 -7.36
C TRP A 179 23.55 -20.41 -8.09
N LEU A 180 23.75 -20.35 -9.42
CA LEU A 180 23.37 -19.22 -10.24
C LEU A 180 21.87 -19.25 -10.52
N ARG A 181 21.30 -20.43 -10.78
CA ARG A 181 19.85 -20.63 -10.86
C ARG A 181 19.13 -20.09 -9.63
N GLN A 182 19.53 -20.56 -8.44
CA GLN A 182 18.95 -20.09 -7.17
C GLN A 182 19.03 -18.57 -7.06
N ARG A 183 20.18 -17.99 -7.42
CA ARG A 183 20.36 -16.54 -7.37
C ARG A 183 19.44 -15.79 -8.36
N VAL A 184 19.25 -16.31 -9.56
CA VAL A 184 18.34 -15.71 -10.56
C VAL A 184 16.88 -15.84 -10.11
N GLU A 185 16.50 -16.95 -9.48
CA GLU A 185 15.17 -17.16 -8.90
C GLU A 185 14.88 -16.19 -7.76
N GLU A 186 15.83 -15.97 -6.85
CA GLU A 186 15.72 -14.94 -5.79
C GLU A 186 15.48 -13.55 -6.38
N VAL A 187 16.21 -13.20 -7.45
CA VAL A 187 16.05 -11.91 -8.13
C VAL A 187 14.67 -11.80 -8.78
N THR A 188 14.20 -12.89 -9.41
CA THR A 188 12.86 -12.97 -10.02
C THR A 188 11.77 -12.73 -8.98
N TYR A 189 11.84 -13.44 -7.85
CA TYR A 189 10.91 -13.31 -6.74
C TYR A 189 10.86 -11.87 -6.21
N ASN A 190 12.01 -11.22 -6.06
CA ASN A 190 12.08 -9.85 -5.57
C ASN A 190 11.42 -8.84 -6.51
N ILE A 191 11.53 -9.02 -7.84
CA ILE A 191 10.83 -8.17 -8.81
C ILE A 191 9.32 -8.35 -8.69
N GLU A 192 8.85 -9.60 -8.68
CA GLU A 192 7.43 -9.90 -8.58
C GLU A 192 6.83 -9.36 -7.28
N ALA A 193 7.53 -9.54 -6.16
CA ALA A 193 7.14 -8.97 -4.88
C ALA A 193 7.08 -7.43 -4.92
N ALA A 194 8.05 -6.76 -5.55
CA ALA A 194 8.06 -5.31 -5.69
C ALA A 194 6.87 -4.79 -6.51
N GLU A 195 6.51 -5.48 -7.60
CA GLU A 195 5.36 -5.14 -8.44
C GLU A 195 4.04 -5.32 -7.68
N ILE A 196 3.88 -6.42 -6.94
CA ILE A 196 2.70 -6.66 -6.09
C ILE A 196 2.59 -5.57 -5.02
N LEU A 197 3.69 -5.22 -4.35
CA LEU A 197 3.72 -4.17 -3.34
C LEU A 197 3.32 -2.80 -3.91
N LEU A 198 3.77 -2.50 -5.13
CA LEU A 198 3.40 -1.28 -5.84
C LEU A 198 1.89 -1.25 -6.16
N GLU A 199 1.33 -2.35 -6.65
CA GLU A 199 -0.09 -2.47 -6.94
C GLU A 199 -0.96 -2.32 -5.67
N VAL A 200 -0.58 -3.01 -4.59
CA VAL A 200 -1.25 -2.91 -3.29
C VAL A 200 -1.21 -1.47 -2.76
N LYS A 201 -0.07 -0.80 -2.89
CA LYS A 201 0.07 0.61 -2.48
C LYS A 201 -0.86 1.51 -3.27
N MET A 202 -0.92 1.36 -4.60
CA MET A 202 -1.84 2.13 -5.45
C MET A 202 -3.31 1.90 -5.08
N LYS A 203 -3.72 0.66 -4.84
CA LYS A 203 -5.08 0.32 -4.41
C LYS A 203 -5.42 0.97 -3.06
N ARG A 204 -4.51 0.87 -2.09
CA ARG A 204 -4.66 1.49 -0.76
C ARG A 204 -4.78 3.01 -0.85
N ASP A 205 -3.98 3.66 -1.69
CA ASP A 205 -4.01 5.11 -1.87
C ASP A 205 -5.31 5.57 -2.55
N ALA A 206 -5.83 4.78 -3.49
CA ALA A 206 -7.13 5.02 -4.12
C ALA A 206 -8.30 4.88 -3.13
N GLU A 207 -8.32 3.82 -2.31
CA GLU A 207 -9.33 3.62 -1.27
C GLU A 207 -9.28 4.71 -0.19
N ARG A 208 -8.07 5.07 0.26
CA ARG A 208 -7.87 6.17 1.20
C ARG A 208 -8.42 7.49 0.67
N SER A 209 -8.30 7.72 -0.63
CA SER A 209 -8.85 8.92 -1.28
C SER A 209 -10.39 8.91 -1.28
N LYS A 210 -11.02 7.76 -1.52
CA LYS A 210 -12.49 7.61 -1.44
C LYS A 210 -13.02 7.80 -0.01
N LEU A 211 -12.31 7.27 0.99
CA LEU A 211 -12.68 7.46 2.40
C LEU A 211 -12.67 8.93 2.78
N LYS A 212 -11.63 9.68 2.39
CA LYS A 212 -11.56 11.13 2.62
C LYS A 212 -12.73 11.88 1.98
N GLU A 213 -13.09 11.53 0.75
CA GLU A 213 -14.24 12.13 0.07
C GLU A 213 -15.56 11.86 0.82
N PHE A 214 -15.71 10.65 1.36
CA PHE A 214 -16.86 10.27 2.17
C PHE A 214 -16.91 11.04 3.50
N ASP A 215 -15.78 11.18 4.19
CA ASP A 215 -15.66 11.97 5.42
C ASP A 215 -16.02 13.45 5.16
N GLU A 216 -15.50 14.04 4.08
CA GLU A 216 -15.86 15.40 3.67
C GLU A 216 -17.35 15.54 3.33
N LYS A 217 -17.98 14.49 2.81
CA LYS A 217 -19.42 14.46 2.54
C LYS A 217 -20.22 14.38 3.85
N ILE A 218 -19.81 13.53 4.79
CA ILE A 218 -20.43 13.43 6.12
C ILE A 218 -20.37 14.80 6.82
N GLU A 219 -19.20 15.43 6.86
CA GLU A 219 -19.02 16.74 7.51
C GLU A 219 -19.91 17.83 6.90
N ARG A 220 -20.06 17.83 5.57
CA ARG A 220 -20.99 18.73 4.88
C ARG A 220 -22.44 18.48 5.30
N HIS A 221 -22.88 17.22 5.33
CA HIS A 221 -24.23 16.86 5.74
C HIS A 221 -24.51 17.21 7.21
N PHE A 222 -23.54 16.95 8.09
CA PHE A 222 -23.63 17.29 9.51
C PHE A 222 -23.75 18.81 9.71
N THR A 223 -22.94 19.58 9.00
CA THR A 223 -23.00 21.05 9.02
C THR A 223 -24.38 21.56 8.58
N ILE A 224 -24.90 21.02 7.47
CA ILE A 224 -26.22 21.39 6.94
C ILE A 224 -27.32 21.04 7.96
N ALA A 225 -27.30 19.84 8.54
CA ALA A 225 -28.27 19.39 9.54
C ALA A 225 -28.23 20.28 10.80
N SER A 226 -27.04 20.68 11.25
CA SER A 226 -26.87 21.61 12.38
C SER A 226 -27.51 22.97 12.11
N ILE A 227 -27.33 23.52 10.89
CA ILE A 227 -27.97 24.78 10.48
C ILE A 227 -29.50 24.65 10.48
N PHE A 228 -30.05 23.56 9.92
CA PHE A 228 -31.49 23.33 9.90
C PHE A 228 -32.07 23.19 11.32
N SER A 229 -31.39 22.44 12.19
CA SER A 229 -31.79 22.26 13.59
C SER A 229 -31.85 23.61 14.33
N LYS A 230 -30.82 24.45 14.20
CA LYS A 230 -30.80 25.79 14.80
C LYS A 230 -31.95 26.67 14.33
N LYS A 231 -32.20 26.73 13.01
CA LYS A 231 -33.32 27.50 12.44
C LYS A 231 -34.69 27.00 12.93
N ALA A 232 -34.85 25.69 13.13
CA ALA A 232 -36.09 25.13 13.65
C ALA A 232 -36.35 25.53 15.11
N ILE A 233 -35.29 25.61 15.92
CA ILE A 233 -35.37 26.11 17.31
C ILE A 233 -35.73 27.60 17.32
N GLU A 234 -35.02 28.43 16.56
CA GLU A 234 -35.29 29.88 16.46
C GLU A 234 -36.74 30.16 16.03
N LEU A 235 -37.25 29.43 15.04
CA LEU A 235 -38.64 29.55 14.58
C LEU A 235 -39.66 29.17 15.67
N LYS A 236 -39.37 28.12 16.46
CA LYS A 236 -40.23 27.73 17.58
C LYS A 236 -40.22 28.79 18.68
N GLU A 237 -39.05 29.35 19.01
CA GLU A 237 -38.92 30.41 20.00
C GLU A 237 -39.66 31.69 19.57
N GLU A 238 -39.57 32.08 18.30
CA GLU A 238 -40.28 33.24 17.76
C GLU A 238 -41.81 33.04 17.83
N LYS A 239 -42.31 31.86 17.44
CA LYS A 239 -43.74 31.53 17.58
C LYS A 239 -44.18 31.62 19.03
N MET A 240 -43.41 31.07 19.96
CA MET A 240 -43.69 31.14 21.40
C MET A 240 -43.72 32.58 21.91
N ARG A 241 -42.84 33.46 21.43
CA ARG A 241 -42.87 34.90 21.77
C ARG A 241 -44.15 35.58 21.26
N LYS A 242 -44.52 35.35 19.99
CA LYS A 242 -45.75 35.92 19.40
C LYS A 242 -47.01 35.43 20.11
N THR A 243 -47.09 34.14 20.45
CA THR A 243 -48.23 33.59 21.21
C THR A 243 -48.36 34.22 22.59
N LYS A 244 -47.25 34.38 23.33
CA LYS A 244 -47.24 35.06 24.64
C LYS A 244 -47.64 36.54 24.53
N GLU A 245 -47.26 37.22 23.45
CA GLU A 245 -47.66 38.61 23.20
C GLU A 245 -49.16 38.73 22.89
N ILE A 246 -49.72 37.81 22.10
CA ILE A 246 -51.16 37.75 21.83
C ILE A 246 -51.92 37.44 23.13
N GLU A 247 -51.47 36.46 23.90
CA GLU A 247 -52.09 36.07 25.17
C GLU A 247 -52.09 37.22 26.19
N SER A 248 -51.03 38.04 26.24
CA SER A 248 -50.98 39.21 27.11
C SER A 248 -51.93 40.33 26.66
N LYS A 249 -52.17 40.49 25.35
CA LYS A 249 -53.13 41.47 24.77
C LYS A 249 -54.60 41.02 24.89
N VAL A 250 -54.87 39.72 24.75
CA VAL A 250 -56.23 39.14 24.81
C VAL A 250 -56.70 38.97 26.27
N ARG A 251 -55.80 39.07 27.24
CA ARG A 251 -56.13 38.95 28.67
C ARG A 251 -57.18 39.99 29.06
N VAL A 252 -58.43 39.53 29.13
CA VAL A 252 -59.58 40.32 29.58
C VAL A 252 -59.19 40.98 30.90
N PRO A 253 -59.28 42.32 31.01
CA PRO A 253 -59.00 43.01 32.26
C PRO A 253 -59.74 42.30 33.39
N LYS A 254 -59.06 41.99 34.49
CA LYS A 254 -59.69 41.36 35.67
C LYS A 254 -60.96 42.12 36.13
N ALA A 255 -61.06 43.42 35.81
CA ALA A 255 -62.25 44.24 36.00
C ALA A 255 -63.45 43.81 35.13
N LEU A 256 -63.24 43.46 33.85
CA LEU A 256 -64.28 42.95 32.96
C LEU A 256 -64.69 41.51 33.32
N ALA A 257 -63.73 40.67 33.74
CA ALA A 257 -64.06 39.33 34.24
C ALA A 257 -64.96 39.39 35.49
N LYS A 258 -64.65 40.30 36.44
CA LYS A 258 -65.52 40.58 37.60
C LYS A 258 -66.89 41.13 37.20
N ALA A 259 -66.97 41.99 36.19
CA ALA A 259 -68.23 42.56 35.70
C ALA A 259 -69.13 41.48 35.07
N VAL A 260 -68.56 40.53 34.32
CA VAL A 260 -69.31 39.39 33.76
C VAL A 260 -69.82 38.46 34.87
N GLU A 261 -69.01 38.20 35.91
CA GLU A 261 -69.44 37.44 37.09
C GLU A 261 -70.61 38.12 37.82
N THR A 262 -70.55 39.45 38.00
CA THR A 262 -71.65 40.22 38.62
C THR A 262 -72.90 40.25 37.77
N VAL A 263 -72.80 40.36 36.44
CA VAL A 263 -73.97 40.31 35.53
C VAL A 263 -74.61 38.92 35.52
N SER A 264 -73.83 37.83 35.60
CA SER A 264 -74.38 36.46 35.70
C SER A 264 -75.19 36.22 36.98
N LEU A 265 -74.75 36.83 38.09
CA LEU A 265 -75.43 36.81 39.39
C LEU A 265 -76.75 37.59 39.40
N TRP A 266 -76.93 38.53 38.46
CA TRP A 266 -78.14 39.34 38.34
C TRP A 266 -79.10 38.79 37.27
N GLY A 267 -78.60 38.19 36.19
CA GLY A 267 -79.41 37.59 35.13
C GLY A 267 -80.20 36.34 35.57
N THR A 268 -79.69 35.58 36.54
CA THR A 268 -80.37 34.39 37.09
C THR A 268 -81.51 34.72 38.06
N LYS A 269 -81.64 35.98 38.51
CA LYS A 269 -82.78 36.43 39.34
C LYS A 269 -83.99 36.94 38.53
N ALA A 270 -83.86 37.10 37.21
CA ALA A 270 -84.92 37.68 36.37
C ALA A 270 -85.76 36.66 35.58
N VAL A 271 -85.38 35.38 35.52
CA VAL A 271 -86.21 34.31 34.93
C VAL A 271 -86.88 33.50 36.04
N GLY A 272 -87.71 34.19 36.81
CA GLY A 272 -88.48 33.62 37.91
C GLY A 272 -89.88 34.24 37.99
N VAL A 273 -90.44 34.67 36.87
CA VAL A 273 -91.84 35.11 36.80
C VAL A 273 -92.43 34.62 35.48
N GLY A 274 -93.36 33.66 35.61
CA GLY A 274 -94.42 33.48 34.62
C GLY A 274 -94.28 32.28 33.69
N LEU A 275 -94.75 31.11 34.13
CA LEU A 275 -95.62 30.25 33.32
C LEU A 275 -96.48 29.43 34.29
N LEU A 276 -97.56 30.04 34.81
CA LEU A 276 -98.93 29.87 34.33
C LEU A 276 -99.38 28.41 34.24
N HIS A 277 -100.29 28.09 35.18
CA HIS A 277 -101.20 26.96 35.17
C HIS A 277 -101.82 26.73 33.79
N SER A 278 -102.02 25.46 33.44
CA SER A 278 -103.24 25.00 32.79
C SER A 278 -103.49 23.50 33.06
N PRO A 279 -104.76 23.06 32.98
CA PRO A 279 -105.33 22.12 33.93
C PRO A 279 -105.69 20.74 33.32
N SER A 280 -106.00 19.82 34.23
CA SER A 280 -106.93 18.68 34.12
C SER A 280 -107.19 18.04 32.74
N SER A 281 -106.89 16.76 32.62
CA SER A 281 -107.89 15.67 32.69
C SER A 281 -107.19 14.32 32.79
#